data_AF-A0A7V9MIU8-F1
#
_entry.id   AF-A0A7V9MIU8-F1
#
_cell.length_a   1.000
_cell.length_b   1.000
_cell.length_c   1.000
_cell.angle_alpha   90.00
_cell.angle_beta   90.00
_cell.angle_gamma   90.00
#
_symmetry.space_group_name_H-M   'P 1'
#
loop_
_entity.id
_entity.type
_entity.pdbx_description
1 polymer ?
#
loop_
_entity_poly.entity_id
_entity_poly.type
_entity_poly.pdbx_seq_one_letter_code
_entity_poly.pdbx_strand_id
1 'polypeptide(L)'
;MSKEIVEAVGVLEREKGISADRLMAALEDALLSAYKKQPGAARYARVDMERSSGDFRVFELMVPKDLEERLLGEVEIEEPTVDPETGEMREPA
;
A
#
# COMPACT_ATOMS: atom_id res chain seq x y z
N MET A 1 -23.84 1.37 5.03
CA MET A 1 -22.43 0.93 4.96
C MET A 1 -21.46 2.09 4.82
N SER A 2 -21.32 2.80 3.68
CA SER A 2 -20.30 3.88 3.55
C SER A 2 -20.40 4.98 4.62
N LYS A 3 -21.61 5.47 4.91
CA LYS A 3 -21.86 6.47 5.97
C LYS A 3 -21.52 5.99 7.38
N GLU A 4 -21.70 4.71 7.68
CA GLU A 4 -21.41 4.13 9.01
C GLU A 4 -19.91 4.12 9.28
N ILE A 5 -19.09 3.95 8.22
CA ILE A 5 -17.62 4.01 8.32
C ILE A 5 -17.19 5.44 8.69
N VAL A 6 -17.72 6.46 8.00
CA VAL A 6 -17.38 7.86 8.26
C VAL A 6 -17.78 8.27 9.69
N GLU A 7 -18.96 7.84 10.14
CA GLU A 7 -19.40 8.07 11.52
C GLU A 7 -18.47 7.40 12.54
N ALA A 8 -18.08 6.14 12.31
CA ALA A 8 -17.15 5.41 13.17
C ALA A 8 -15.76 6.06 13.23
N VAL A 9 -15.25 6.53 12.09
CA VAL A 9 -14.00 7.29 12.03
C VAL A 9 -14.09 8.57 12.86
N GLY A 10 -15.20 9.31 12.76
CA GLY A 10 -15.43 10.51 13.57
C GLY A 10 -15.53 10.22 15.07
N VAL A 11 -16.09 9.07 15.47
CA VAL A 11 -16.11 8.63 16.88
C VAL A 11 -14.68 8.36 17.37
N LEU A 12 -13.88 7.62 16.59
CA LEU A 12 -12.49 7.32 16.94
C LEU A 12 -11.62 8.58 17.03
N GLU A 13 -11.84 9.56 16.16
CA GLU A 13 -11.15 10.84 16.24
C GLU A 13 -11.44 11.56 17.55
N ARG A 14 -12.71 11.66 17.96
CA ARG A 14 -13.10 12.34 19.20
C ARG A 14 -12.69 11.59 20.46
N GLU A 15 -12.82 10.26 20.48
CA GLU A 15 -12.61 9.46 21.69
C GLU A 15 -11.16 9.02 21.87
N LYS A 16 -10.45 8.77 20.76
CA LYS A 16 -9.10 8.21 20.78
C LYS A 16 -8.04 9.20 20.28
N GLY A 17 -8.46 10.37 19.78
CA GLY A 17 -7.53 11.38 19.25
C GLY A 17 -6.79 10.94 18.00
N ILE A 18 -7.31 9.94 17.28
CA ILE A 18 -6.69 9.45 16.04
C ILE A 18 -7.21 10.29 14.89
N SER A 19 -6.30 10.94 14.15
CA SER A 19 -6.65 11.71 12.97
C SER A 19 -7.56 10.92 12.03
N ALA A 20 -8.71 11.51 11.66
CA ALA A 20 -9.60 10.94 10.66
C ALA A 20 -8.85 10.64 9.36
N ASP A 21 -7.92 11.50 8.96
CA ASP A 21 -7.16 11.30 7.74
C ASP A 21 -6.29 10.05 7.76
N ARG A 22 -5.69 9.75 8.92
CA ARG A 22 -4.88 8.55 9.13
C ARG A 22 -5.75 7.29 9.13
N LEU A 23 -6.93 7.36 9.73
CA LEU A 23 -7.88 6.25 9.74
C LEU A 23 -8.39 5.94 8.32
N MET A 24 -8.74 6.97 7.54
CA MET A 24 -9.17 6.79 6.16
C MET A 24 -8.07 6.20 5.29
N ALA A 25 -6.82 6.67 5.42
CA ALA A 25 -5.68 6.08 4.70
C ALA A 25 -5.45 4.60 5.08
N ALA A 26 -5.52 4.28 6.38
CA ALA A 26 -5.40 2.89 6.83
C ALA A 26 -6.52 1.99 6.29
N LEU A 27 -7.73 2.54 6.12
CA LEU A 27 -8.85 1.83 5.51
C LEU A 27 -8.62 1.59 4.01
N GLU A 28 -8.10 2.57 3.26
CA GLU A 28 -7.70 2.38 1.85
C GLU A 28 -6.68 1.24 1.71
N ASP A 29 -5.66 1.23 2.57
CA ASP A 29 -4.63 0.18 2.59
C ASP A 29 -5.21 -1.20 2.94
N ALA A 30 -6.13 -1.26 3.90
CA ALA A 30 -6.82 -2.49 4.28
C ALA A 30 -7.69 -3.03 3.14
N LEU A 31 -8.44 -2.14 2.45
CA LEU A 31 -9.25 -2.49 1.29
C LEU A 31 -8.37 -2.99 0.13
N LEU A 32 -7.25 -2.32 -0.14
CA LEU A 32 -6.29 -2.75 -1.15
C LEU A 32 -5.72 -4.13 -0.82
N SER A 33 -5.36 -4.35 0.45
CA SER A 33 -4.84 -5.62 0.94
C SER A 33 -5.85 -6.75 0.82
N ALA A 34 -7.13 -6.46 1.03
CA ALA A 34 -8.22 -7.42 0.83
C ALA A 34 -8.42 -7.73 -0.66
N TYR A 35 -8.47 -6.71 -1.52
CA TYR A 35 -8.60 -6.87 -2.96
C TYR A 35 -7.48 -7.73 -3.55
N LYS A 36 -6.23 -7.49 -3.17
CA LYS A 36 -5.05 -8.26 -3.63
C LYS A 36 -5.12 -9.77 -3.33
N LYS A 37 -5.95 -10.20 -2.37
CA LYS A 37 -6.15 -11.62 -2.04
C LYS A 37 -7.19 -12.30 -2.94
N GLN A 38 -7.96 -11.54 -3.71
CA GLN A 38 -8.96 -12.11 -4.60
C GLN A 38 -8.30 -12.71 -5.86
N PRO A 39 -8.81 -13.85 -6.38
CA PRO A 39 -8.37 -14.37 -7.67
C PRO A 39 -8.57 -13.36 -8.79
N GLY A 40 -7.55 -13.17 -9.63
CA GLY A 40 -7.61 -12.22 -10.75
C GLY A 40 -7.49 -10.75 -10.35
N ALA A 41 -7.09 -10.44 -9.10
CA ALA A 41 -6.77 -9.08 -8.72
C ALA A 41 -5.66 -8.50 -9.61
N ALA A 42 -5.83 -7.24 -10.02
CA ALA A 42 -4.84 -6.54 -10.82
C ALA A 42 -3.52 -6.43 -10.07
N ARG A 43 -2.40 -6.66 -10.79
CA ARG A 43 -1.03 -6.57 -10.27
C ARG A 43 -0.75 -5.20 -9.65
N TYR A 44 -1.17 -4.15 -10.36
CA TYR A 44 -1.10 -2.78 -9.89
C TYR A 44 -2.53 -2.27 -9.68
N ALA A 45 -2.92 -2.17 -8.42
CA ALA A 45 -4.24 -1.68 -8.05
C ALA A 45 -4.10 -0.53 -7.04
N ARG A 46 -5.05 0.39 -7.12
CA ARG A 46 -5.19 1.50 -6.17
C ARG A 46 -6.62 1.55 -5.68
N VAL A 47 -6.78 1.79 -4.39
CA VAL A 47 -8.07 2.15 -3.80
C VAL A 47 -8.10 3.67 -3.64
N ASP A 48 -9.24 4.26 -3.97
CA ASP A 48 -9.52 5.67 -3.74
C ASP A 48 -10.82 5.78 -2.96
N MET A 49 -10.80 6.48 -1.84
CA MET A 49 -11.96 6.65 -0.98
C MET A 49 -12.28 8.12 -0.76
N GLU A 50 -13.54 8.47 -0.99
CA GLU A 50 -14.05 9.80 -0.73
C GLU A 50 -14.27 9.99 0.77
N ARG A 51 -13.56 10.96 1.35
CA ARG A 51 -13.50 11.15 2.82
C ARG A 51 -14.84 11.52 3.46
N SER A 52 -15.72 12.19 2.71
CA SER A 52 -17.00 12.68 3.22
C SER A 52 -18.11 11.63 3.18
N SER A 53 -18.13 10.79 2.14
CA SER A 53 -19.18 9.78 1.92
C SER A 53 -18.77 8.39 2.40
N GLY A 54 -17.47 8.10 2.44
CA GLY A 54 -16.92 6.76 2.63
C GLY A 54 -17.05 5.88 1.40
N ASP A 55 -17.51 6.42 0.26
CA ASP A 55 -17.57 5.68 -0.99
C ASP A 55 -16.18 5.47 -1.55
N PHE A 56 -15.92 4.29 -2.09
CA PHE A 56 -14.60 3.93 -2.60
C PHE A 56 -14.68 3.23 -3.95
N ARG A 57 -13.58 3.30 -4.69
CA ARG A 57 -13.38 2.60 -5.95
C ARG A 57 -12.02 1.93 -5.97
N VAL A 58 -11.97 0.77 -6.60
CA VAL A 58 -10.72 0.08 -6.90
C VAL A 58 -10.40 0.30 -8.37
N PHE A 59 -9.22 0.81 -8.65
CA PHE A 59 -8.71 1.06 -9.98
C PHE A 59 -7.56 0.11 -10.29
N GLU A 60 -7.60 -0.49 -11.47
CA GLU A 60 -6.43 -1.12 -12.07
C GLU A 60 -5.56 -0.04 -12.71
N LEU A 61 -4.27 -0.07 -12.42
CA LEU A 61 -3.28 0.83 -13.01
C LEU A 61 -2.61 0.12 -14.17
N MET A 62 -2.81 0.66 -15.37
CA MET A 62 -2.13 0.20 -16.57
C MET A 62 -0.73 0.79 -16.61
N VAL A 63 0.27 -0.06 -16.39
CA VAL A 63 1.68 0.34 -16.47
C VAL A 63 2.22 -0.06 -17.87
N PRO A 64 2.77 0.88 -18.65
CA PRO A 64 3.45 0.56 -19.90
C PRO A 64 4.60 -0.43 -19.67
N LYS A 65 4.78 -1.40 -20.57
CA LYS A 65 5.77 -2.48 -20.39
C LYS A 65 7.20 -1.97 -20.28
N ASP A 66 7.56 -0.97 -21.07
CA ASP A 66 8.86 -0.32 -21.06
C ASP A 66 9.15 0.37 -19.72
N LEU A 67 8.11 0.96 -19.10
CA LEU A 67 8.21 1.53 -17.77
C LEU A 67 8.33 0.44 -16.69
N GLU A 68 7.57 -0.64 -16.81
CA GLU A 68 7.63 -1.77 -15.87
C GLU A 68 9.01 -2.44 -15.87
N GLU A 69 9.60 -2.67 -17.04
CA GLU A 69 10.93 -3.26 -17.19
C GLU A 69 12.02 -2.39 -16.54
N ARG A 70 11.95 -1.07 -16.73
CA ARG A 70 12.89 -0.13 -16.10
C ARG A 70 12.77 -0.14 -14.58
N LEU A 71 11.55 -0.07 -14.06
CA LEU A 71 11.31 -0.06 -12.61
C LEU A 71 11.74 -1.36 -11.92
N LEU A 72 11.66 -2.50 -12.61
CA LEU A 72 12.14 -3.78 -12.09
C LEU A 72 13.66 -3.94 -12.20
N GLY A 73 14.26 -3.42 -13.29
CA GLY A 73 15.71 -3.47 -13.51
C GLY A 73 16.52 -2.53 -12.62
N GLU A 74 15.92 -1.42 -12.15
CA GLU A 74 16.56 -0.50 -11.19
C GLU A 74 16.63 -1.07 -9.75
N VAL A 75 15.96 -2.21 -9.49
CA VAL A 75 16.01 -2.91 -8.20
C VAL A 75 16.88 -4.16 -8.33
N GLU A 76 18.17 -3.99 -8.64
CA GLU A 76 19.15 -5.03 -8.35
C GLU A 76 19.36 -5.04 -6.82
N ILE A 77 18.70 -5.97 -6.14
CA ILE A 77 18.94 -6.20 -4.71
C ILE A 77 20.33 -6.85 -4.62
N GLU A 78 21.36 -6.05 -4.40
CA GLU A 78 22.66 -6.57 -3.99
C GLU A 78 22.47 -7.21 -2.60
N GLU A 79 22.47 -8.55 -2.53
CA GLU A 79 22.40 -9.24 -1.25
C GLU A 79 23.68 -8.95 -0.45
N PRO A 80 23.58 -8.68 0.87
CA PRO A 80 24.76 -8.49 1.70
C PRO A 80 25.63 -9.75 1.63
N THR A 81 26.87 -9.58 1.16
CA THR A 81 27.82 -10.68 1.00
C THR A 81 28.70 -10.78 2.24
N VAL A 82 29.06 -12.00 2.63
CA VAL A 82 30.02 -12.23 3.71
C VAL A 82 31.40 -12.38 3.08
N ASP A 83 32.33 -11.54 3.50
CA ASP A 83 33.73 -11.59 3.03
C ASP A 83 34.35 -12.92 3.49
N PRO A 84 34.79 -13.80 2.58
CA PRO A 84 35.27 -15.14 2.93
C PRO A 84 36.60 -15.13 3.68
N GLU A 85 37.35 -14.03 3.68
CA GLU A 85 38.63 -13.91 4.37
C GLU A 85 38.48 -13.30 5.77
N THR A 86 37.53 -12.40 5.97
CA THR A 86 37.35 -11.67 7.25
C THR A 86 36.11 -12.10 8.03
N GLY A 87 35.13 -12.74 7.37
CA GLY A 87 33.85 -13.14 7.98
C GLY A 87 32.89 -11.98 8.26
N GLU A 88 33.22 -10.78 7.81
CA GLU A 88 32.40 -9.59 8.04
C GLU A 88 31.29 -9.47 6.99
N MET A 89 30.10 -9.02 7.42
CA MET A 89 28.98 -8.74 6.54
C MET A 89 29.24 -7.40 5.83
N ARG A 90 29.27 -7.42 4.49
CA ARG A 90 29.25 -6.19 3.69
C ARG A 90 27.83 -5.90 3.25
N GLU A 91 27.34 -4.72 3.64
CA GLU A 91 26.07 -4.21 3.14
C GLU A 91 26.24 -3.69 1.70
N PRO A 92 25.18 -3.79 0.88
CA PRO A 92 25.15 -3.17 -0.45
C PRO A 92 25.24 -1.64 -0.35
N ALA A 93 25.81 -1.01 -1.38
CA ALA A 93 26.13 0.43 -1.41
C ALA A 93 24.92 1.33 -1.70
#